data_AF-A0A067QVV0-F1
#
_entry.id   AF-A0A067QVV0-F1
#
_cell.length_a   1.000
_cell.length_b   1.000
_cell.length_c   1.000
_cell.angle_alpha   90.00
_cell.angle_beta   90.00
_cell.angle_gamma   90.00
#
_symmetry.space_group_name_H-M   'P 1'
#
loop_
_entity.id
_entity.type
_entity.pdbx_description
1 polymer ?
#
loop_
_entity_poly.entity_id
_entity_poly.type
_entity_poly.pdbx_seq_one_letter_code
_entity_poly.pdbx_strand_id
1 'polypeptide(L)'
;MVRFQKLIKKLFLTLHLQLDGALPHFHRNVRVLLNRVFPQHWIGRAAANEDNNLLPWPPSSSDLTPCDFFLWGFVKDSVYIPLLPTSIHELHDRITYALQAITTDMLHQVWDVFDYRVDVCRVTQGAHIEGL
;
A
#
# COMPACT_ATOMS: atom_id res chain seq x y z
N MET A 1 -13.27 13.02 -6.94
CA MET A 1 -12.05 13.84 -6.85
C MET A 1 -11.85 14.50 -5.47
N VAL A 2 -12.77 15.34 -4.97
CA VAL A 2 -12.63 16.05 -3.67
C VAL A 2 -12.46 15.11 -2.45
N ARG A 3 -13.07 13.93 -2.47
CA ARG A 3 -13.00 12.95 -1.37
C ARG A 3 -11.69 12.16 -1.33
N PHE A 4 -11.06 11.90 -2.47
CA PHE A 4 -9.75 11.23 -2.57
C PHE A 4 -8.62 12.14 -2.05
N GLN A 5 -8.67 13.44 -2.37
CA GLN A 5 -7.73 14.42 -1.82
C GLN A 5 -7.85 14.57 -0.29
N LYS A 6 -9.06 14.40 0.28
CA LYS A 6 -9.25 14.33 1.74
C LYS A 6 -8.66 13.06 2.35
N LEU A 7 -8.70 11.93 1.65
CA LEU A 7 -8.09 10.67 2.10
C LEU A 7 -6.58 10.84 2.25
N ILE A 8 -5.97 11.46 1.26
CA ILE A 8 -4.52 11.61 1.16
C ILE A 8 -4.03 12.55 2.25
N LYS A 9 -4.68 13.71 2.43
CA LYS A 9 -4.38 14.59 3.57
C LYS A 9 -4.55 13.91 4.94
N LYS A 10 -5.44 12.92 5.06
CA LYS A 10 -5.65 12.16 6.30
C LYS A 10 -4.58 11.08 6.52
N LEU A 11 -4.08 10.45 5.45
CA LEU A 11 -2.94 9.54 5.47
C LEU A 11 -1.66 10.23 5.97
N PHE A 12 -1.44 11.49 5.61
CA PHE A 12 -0.26 12.26 5.99
C PHE A 12 -0.16 12.65 7.47
N LEU A 13 -1.26 12.58 8.23
CA LEU A 13 -1.32 13.11 9.61
C LEU A 13 -1.63 12.04 10.66
N THR A 14 -1.94 10.81 10.26
CA THR A 14 -2.30 9.73 11.19
C THR A 14 -1.99 8.38 10.57
N LEU A 15 -1.46 7.43 11.35
CA LEU A 15 -1.20 6.07 10.89
C LEU A 15 -2.51 5.44 10.38
N HIS A 16 -2.57 5.11 9.09
CA HIS A 16 -3.67 4.35 8.49
C HIS A 16 -3.14 3.05 7.88
N LEU A 17 -3.84 1.95 8.12
CA LEU A 17 -3.56 0.68 7.45
C LEU A 17 -4.24 0.68 6.08
N GLN A 18 -3.47 0.63 4.99
CA GLN A 18 -3.99 0.49 3.63
C GLN A 18 -3.89 -0.97 3.17
N LEU A 19 -5.01 -1.54 2.71
CA LEU A 19 -5.08 -2.88 2.11
C LEU A 19 -5.50 -2.78 0.65
N ASP A 20 -5.01 -3.70 -0.19
CA ASP A 20 -5.25 -3.78 -1.65
C ASP A 20 -6.71 -4.13 -2.04
N GLY A 21 -7.53 -4.50 -1.05
CA GLY A 21 -8.92 -4.87 -1.28
C GLY A 21 -9.12 -6.23 -1.94
N ALA A 22 -8.15 -7.15 -1.85
CA ALA A 22 -8.36 -8.54 -2.28
C ALA A 22 -9.47 -9.23 -1.47
N LEU A 23 -10.13 -10.23 -2.08
CA LEU A 23 -11.29 -10.93 -1.51
C LEU A 23 -11.07 -11.44 -0.07
N PRO A 24 -9.93 -12.07 0.28
CA PRO A 24 -9.65 -12.49 1.65
C PRO A 24 -9.61 -11.33 2.65
N HIS A 25 -9.10 -10.16 2.23
CA HIS A 25 -8.96 -8.97 3.06
C HIS A 25 -10.27 -8.19 3.23
N PHE A 26 -11.29 -8.48 2.42
CA PHE A 26 -12.61 -7.84 2.50
C PHE A 26 -13.68 -8.68 3.22
N HIS A 27 -13.31 -9.87 3.71
CA HIS A 27 -14.21 -10.74 4.46
C HIS A 27 -14.76 -10.04 5.73
N ARG A 28 -16.01 -10.35 6.11
CA ARG A 28 -16.71 -9.70 7.24
C ARG A 28 -15.91 -9.77 8.55
N ASN A 29 -15.33 -10.93 8.87
CA ASN A 29 -14.57 -11.10 10.11
C ASN A 29 -13.31 -10.22 10.13
N VAL A 30 -12.66 -10.06 8.98
CA VAL A 30 -11.49 -9.17 8.83
C VAL A 30 -11.91 -7.73 9.05
N ARG A 31 -13.02 -7.28 8.45
CA ARG A 31 -13.55 -5.92 8.67
C ARG A 31 -13.94 -5.64 10.12
N VAL A 32 -14.57 -6.60 10.80
CA VAL A 32 -14.90 -6.49 12.23
C VAL A 32 -13.63 -6.34 13.06
N LEU A 33 -12.60 -7.14 12.77
CA LEU A 33 -11.31 -7.04 13.45
C LEU A 33 -10.64 -5.68 13.19
N LEU A 34 -10.60 -5.23 11.93
CA LEU A 34 -10.00 -3.95 11.55
C LEU A 34 -10.74 -2.77 12.18
N ASN A 35 -12.07 -2.80 12.24
CA ASN A 35 -12.85 -1.78 12.95
C ASN A 35 -12.57 -1.75 14.46
N ARG A 36 -12.21 -2.89 15.06
CA ARG A 36 -11.85 -2.98 16.48
C ARG A 36 -10.42 -2.49 16.74
N VAL A 37 -9.46 -2.89 15.91
CA VAL A 37 -8.02 -2.62 16.13
C VAL A 37 -7.60 -1.25 15.59
N PHE A 38 -8.18 -0.84 14.46
CA PHE A 38 -7.87 0.41 13.76
C PHE A 38 -9.15 1.23 13.49
N PRO A 39 -9.92 1.61 14.53
CA PRO A 39 -11.21 2.28 14.36
C PRO A 39 -11.05 3.56 13.53
N GLN A 40 -11.66 3.63 12.34
CA GLN A 40 -11.53 4.76 11.39
C GLN A 40 -10.12 5.03 10.83
N HIS A 41 -9.17 4.12 11.06
CA HIS A 41 -7.75 4.22 10.69
C HIS A 41 -7.32 3.06 9.76
N TRP A 42 -8.23 2.49 8.99
CA TRP A 42 -7.89 1.55 7.92
C TRP A 42 -8.64 1.87 6.63
N ILE A 43 -8.06 1.51 5.50
CA ILE A 43 -8.53 1.79 4.15
C ILE A 43 -8.59 0.45 3.40
N GLY A 44 -9.68 0.21 2.67
CA GLY A 44 -9.85 -1.00 1.87
C GLY A 44 -10.98 -0.84 0.85
N ARG A 45 -11.52 -1.97 0.36
CA ARG A 45 -12.58 -2.02 -0.68
C ARG A 45 -13.96 -1.59 -0.16
N ALA A 46 -14.11 -0.41 0.44
CA ALA A 46 -15.42 0.06 0.92
C ALA A 46 -16.11 0.93 -0.14
N ALA A 47 -16.96 0.31 -0.96
CA ALA A 47 -18.02 1.04 -1.66
C ALA A 47 -19.00 1.56 -0.60
N ALA A 48 -19.04 2.89 -0.46
CA ALA A 48 -20.08 3.78 0.05
C ALA A 48 -21.40 3.17 0.60
N ASN A 49 -21.37 2.20 1.51
CA ASN A 49 -22.57 1.71 2.17
C ASN A 49 -22.42 1.84 3.69
N GLU A 50 -23.24 2.75 4.22
CA GLU A 50 -23.73 2.89 5.61
C GLU A 50 -22.71 3.23 6.72
N ASP A 51 -21.44 2.84 6.60
CA ASP A 51 -20.38 3.25 7.53
C ASP A 51 -19.67 4.51 7.01
N ASN A 52 -20.30 5.65 7.28
CA ASN A 52 -20.11 6.97 6.67
C ASN A 52 -18.74 7.67 6.88
N ASN A 53 -17.60 6.96 6.90
CA ASN A 53 -16.28 7.58 7.03
C ASN A 53 -15.10 6.84 6.36
N LEU A 54 -15.34 5.74 5.64
CA LEU A 54 -14.29 5.02 4.92
C LEU A 54 -14.28 5.43 3.44
N LEU A 55 -13.12 5.90 2.98
CA LEU A 55 -12.96 6.40 1.61
C LEU A 55 -12.73 5.21 0.67
N PRO A 56 -13.52 5.08 -0.41
CA PRO A 56 -13.40 3.95 -1.33
C PRO A 56 -12.02 3.96 -2.00
N TRP A 57 -11.25 2.89 -1.79
CA TRP A 57 -10.02 2.66 -2.54
C TRP A 57 -10.36 2.06 -3.91
N PRO A 58 -9.89 2.64 -5.02
CA PRO A 58 -10.24 2.16 -6.35
C PRO A 58 -9.67 0.74 -6.62
N PRO A 59 -10.36 -0.10 -7.40
CA PRO A 59 -9.83 -1.39 -7.84
C PRO A 59 -8.59 -1.20 -8.73
N SER A 60 -7.62 -2.11 -8.64
CA SER A 60 -6.35 -2.09 -9.40
C SER A 60 -5.43 -0.90 -9.11
N SER A 61 -5.39 -0.50 -7.85
CA SER A 61 -4.59 0.61 -7.33
C SER A 61 -3.15 0.22 -6.95
N SER A 62 -2.56 -0.81 -7.57
CA SER A 62 -1.17 -1.20 -7.29
C SER A 62 -0.21 -0.02 -7.51
N ASP A 63 -0.54 0.87 -8.46
CA ASP A 63 0.18 2.11 -8.73
C ASP A 63 0.16 3.11 -7.56
N LEU A 64 -0.69 2.91 -6.55
CA LEU A 64 -0.86 3.80 -5.40
C LEU A 64 -0.57 3.10 -4.07
N THR A 65 -0.06 1.88 -4.08
CA THR A 65 0.35 1.19 -2.84
C THR A 65 1.87 1.14 -2.80
N PRO A 66 2.52 1.82 -1.82
CA PRO A 66 3.97 1.75 -1.63
C PRO A 66 4.53 0.33 -1.52
N CYS A 67 3.75 -0.60 -0.96
CA CYS A 67 4.14 -2.00 -0.92
C CYS A 67 4.25 -2.61 -2.32
N ASP A 68 3.33 -2.28 -3.23
CA ASP A 68 3.26 -2.87 -4.57
C ASP A 68 4.30 -2.24 -5.51
N PHE A 69 4.44 -0.91 -5.53
CA PHE A 69 5.36 -0.26 -6.47
C PHE A 69 6.82 -0.20 -6.00
N PHE A 70 7.09 -0.39 -4.71
CA PHE A 70 8.45 -0.30 -4.16
C PHE A 70 8.85 -1.55 -3.38
N LEU A 71 8.18 -1.84 -2.25
CA LEU A 71 8.67 -2.83 -1.29
C LEU A 71 8.83 -4.21 -1.92
N TRP A 72 7.85 -4.63 -2.72
CA TRP A 72 7.84 -5.96 -3.31
C TRP A 72 8.88 -6.13 -4.40
N GLY A 73 9.14 -5.09 -5.21
CA GLY A 73 10.27 -5.08 -6.14
C GLY A 73 11.61 -5.15 -5.40
N PHE A 74 11.81 -4.27 -4.41
CA PHE A 74 13.06 -4.19 -3.66
C PHE A 74 13.42 -5.48 -2.91
N VAL A 75 12.44 -6.08 -2.21
CA VAL A 75 12.64 -7.34 -1.49
C VAL A 75 12.91 -8.47 -2.47
N LYS A 76 12.18 -8.54 -3.59
CA LYS A 76 12.39 -9.58 -4.61
C LYS A 76 13.78 -9.51 -5.21
N ASP A 77 14.24 -8.33 -5.57
CA ASP A 77 15.59 -8.14 -6.12
C ASP A 77 16.65 -8.54 -5.09
N SER A 78 16.49 -8.14 -3.83
CA SER A 78 17.42 -8.49 -2.76
C SER A 78 17.45 -9.99 -2.42
N VAL A 79 16.31 -10.67 -2.54
CA VAL A 79 16.17 -12.09 -2.16
C VAL A 79 16.64 -13.02 -3.27
N TYR A 80 16.33 -12.71 -4.53
CA TYR A 80 16.54 -13.63 -5.66
C TYR A 80 17.77 -13.31 -6.51
N ILE A 81 18.44 -12.16 -6.32
CA ILE A 81 19.63 -11.76 -7.07
C ILE A 81 20.88 -11.80 -6.16
N PRO A 82 22.04 -12.30 -6.63
CA PRO A 82 22.27 -12.95 -7.93
C PRO A 82 21.89 -14.44 -7.98
N LEU A 83 21.67 -15.07 -6.82
CA LEU A 83 21.41 -16.51 -6.72
C LEU A 83 20.10 -16.77 -6.00
N LEU A 84 19.37 -17.80 -6.45
CA LEU A 84 18.15 -18.23 -5.77
C LEU A 84 18.49 -18.83 -4.40
N PRO A 85 17.68 -18.54 -3.36
CA PRO A 85 17.83 -19.20 -2.07
C PRO A 85 17.57 -20.70 -2.20
N THR A 86 18.40 -21.50 -1.52
CA THR A 86 18.40 -22.96 -1.59
C THR A 86 17.62 -23.61 -0.45
N SER A 87 17.24 -22.83 0.57
CA SER A 87 16.46 -23.30 1.71
C SER A 87 15.47 -22.26 2.20
N ILE A 88 14.47 -22.70 2.96
CA ILE A 88 13.49 -21.82 3.61
C ILE A 88 14.17 -20.92 4.65
N HIS A 89 15.19 -21.43 5.35
CA HIS A 89 15.96 -20.64 6.32
C HIS A 89 16.69 -19.49 5.64
N GLU A 90 17.40 -19.79 4.54
CA GLU A 90 18.10 -18.78 3.76
C GLU A 90 17.13 -17.74 3.17
N LEU A 91 15.96 -18.18 2.69
CA LEU A 91 14.92 -17.28 2.23
C LEU A 91 14.45 -16.32 3.34
N HIS A 92 14.22 -16.84 4.55
CA HIS A 92 13.81 -16.02 5.71
C HIS A 92 14.89 -15.00 6.11
N ASP A 93 16.15 -15.42 6.14
CA ASP A 93 17.27 -14.53 6.46
C ASP A 93 17.42 -13.42 5.42
N ARG A 94 17.31 -13.76 4.14
CA ARG A 94 17.39 -12.78 3.04
C ARG A 94 16.23 -11.78 3.06
N ILE A 95 15.01 -12.23 3.35
CA ILE A 95 13.87 -11.32 3.53
C ILE A 95 14.12 -10.37 4.70
N THR A 96 14.60 -10.90 5.83
CA THR A 96 14.92 -10.10 7.03
C THR A 96 16.00 -9.06 6.72
N TYR A 97 17.07 -9.47 6.04
CA TYR A 97 18.16 -8.58 5.63
C TYR A 97 17.67 -7.50 4.66
N ALA A 98 16.87 -7.85 3.66
CA ALA A 98 16.29 -6.90 2.72
C ALA A 98 15.47 -5.84 3.46
N LEU A 99 14.61 -6.24 4.39
CA LEU A 99 13.81 -5.30 5.18
C LEU A 99 14.68 -4.38 6.06
N GLN A 100 15.76 -4.90 6.63
CA GLN A 100 16.71 -4.12 7.43
C GLN A 100 17.55 -3.15 6.59
N ALA A 101 17.74 -3.44 5.30
CA ALA A 101 18.47 -2.59 4.37
C ALA A 101 17.67 -1.36 3.90
N ILE A 102 16.36 -1.32 4.15
CA ILE A 102 15.51 -0.17 3.79
C ILE A 102 15.89 1.02 4.68
N THR A 103 16.43 2.07 4.06
CA THR A 103 16.84 3.28 4.77
C THR A 103 15.70 4.28 4.90
N THR A 104 15.84 5.23 5.83
CA THR A 104 14.91 6.35 5.97
C THR A 104 14.83 7.19 4.69
N ASP A 105 15.95 7.38 3.98
CA ASP A 105 15.98 8.14 2.73
C ASP A 105 15.18 7.46 1.62
N MET A 106 15.26 6.13 1.52
CA MET A 106 14.41 5.36 0.59
C MET A 106 12.94 5.54 0.92
N LEU A 107 12.57 5.51 2.21
CA LEU A 107 11.19 5.75 2.63
C LEU A 107 10.71 7.16 2.29
N HIS A 108 11.55 8.18 2.46
CA HIS A 108 11.22 9.55 2.03
C HIS A 108 10.97 9.62 0.51
N GLN A 109 11.83 9.01 -0.30
CA GLN A 109 11.64 8.94 -1.75
C GLN A 109 10.34 8.23 -2.15
N VAL A 110 9.99 7.14 -1.43
CA VAL A 110 8.73 6.43 -1.64
C VAL A 110 7.52 7.32 -1.36
N TRP A 111 7.60 8.17 -0.34
CA TRP A 111 6.56 9.16 -0.06
C TRP A 111 6.46 10.24 -1.15
N ASP A 112 7.60 10.76 -1.63
CA ASP A 112 7.62 11.73 -2.74
C ASP A 112 7.01 11.13 -4.02
N VAL A 113 7.35 9.88 -4.33
CA VAL A 113 6.79 9.14 -5.47
C VAL A 113 5.30 8.87 -5.29
N PHE A 114 4.87 8.54 -4.07
CA PHE A 114 3.44 8.37 -3.77
C PHE A 114 2.67 9.66 -4.01
N ASP A 115 3.16 10.80 -3.52
CA ASP A 115 2.56 12.12 -3.77
C ASP A 115 2.48 12.47 -5.25
N TYR A 116 3.55 12.19 -6.00
CA TYR A 116 3.57 12.36 -7.43
C TYR A 116 2.51 11.49 -8.12
N ARG A 117 2.44 10.19 -7.80
CA ARG A 117 1.49 9.24 -8.40
C ARG A 117 0.04 9.61 -8.08
N VAL A 118 -0.22 10.06 -6.86
CA VAL A 118 -1.50 10.64 -6.45
C VAL A 118 -1.89 11.82 -7.36
N ASP A 119 -0.95 12.72 -7.61
CA ASP A 119 -1.20 13.93 -8.39
C ASP A 119 -1.40 13.61 -9.87
N VAL A 120 -0.66 12.64 -10.41
CA VAL A 120 -0.89 12.10 -11.75
C VAL A 120 -2.28 11.47 -11.83
N CYS A 121 -2.65 10.56 -10.91
CA CYS A 121 -3.99 9.96 -10.89
C CYS A 121 -5.10 11.01 -10.83
N ARG A 122 -4.89 12.11 -10.10
CA ARG A 122 -5.84 13.24 -10.06
C ARG A 122 -5.99 13.90 -11.44
N VAL A 123 -4.88 14.21 -12.11
CA VAL A 123 -4.88 14.89 -13.41
C VAL A 123 -5.45 14.00 -14.51
N THR A 124 -5.14 12.70 -14.47
CA THR A 124 -5.60 11.71 -15.46
C THR A 124 -6.98 11.14 -15.18
N GLN A 125 -7.68 11.63 -14.14
CA GLN A 125 -8.98 11.14 -13.69
C GLN A 125 -9.01 9.63 -13.39
N GLY A 126 -7.89 9.08 -12.91
CA GLY A 126 -7.76 7.67 -12.55
C GLY A 126 -7.36 6.74 -13.70
N ALA A 127 -6.78 7.28 -14.78
CA ALA A 127 -6.12 6.43 -15.78
C ALA A 127 -4.88 5.74 -15.18
N HIS A 128 -4.55 4.57 -15.71
CA HIS A 128 -3.40 3.75 -15.30
C HIS A 128 -2.09 4.51 -15.47
N ILE A 129 -1.15 4.33 -14.52
CA ILE A 129 0.18 4.94 -14.57
C ILE A 129 1.21 3.83 -14.85
N GLU A 130 1.49 3.56 -16.12
CA GLU A 130 2.65 2.71 -16.49
C GLU A 130 3.88 3.59 -16.80
N GLY A 131 5.07 3.18 -16.34
CA GLY A 131 6.35 3.74 -16.77
C GLY A 131 6.95 4.85 -15.89
N LEU A 132 7.32 4.51 -14.66
CA LEU A 132 8.27 5.28 -13.84
C LEU A 132 9.50 4.42 -13.57
#